data_AF-A0A450VC16-F1
#
_entry.id   AF-A0A450VC16-F1
#
_cell.length_a   1.000
_cell.length_b   1.000
_cell.length_c   1.000
_cell.angle_alpha   90.00
_cell.angle_beta   90.00
_cell.angle_gamma   90.00
#
_symmetry.space_group_name_H-M   'P 1'
#
loop_
_entity.id
_entity.type
_entity.pdbx_description
1 polymer ?
#
loop_
_entity_poly.entity_id
_entity_poly.type
_entity_poly.pdbx_seq_one_letter_code
_entity_poly.pdbx_strand_id
1 'polypeptide(L)' 'MQKRYVVRLSAQERENLEGLVNRGREAAYRRRHAQVLLLVDEGEHGKSLID' A
#
# COMPACT_ATOMS: atom_id res chain seq x y z
N MET A 1 -12.41 -4.90 15.73
CA MET A 1 -12.17 -3.45 15.88
C MET A 1 -12.80 -2.73 14.70
N GLN A 2 -13.45 -1.57 14.90
CA GLN A 2 -13.92 -0.77 13.76
C GLN A 2 -12.72 -0.14 13.05
N LYS A 3 -12.54 -0.44 11.76
CA LYS A 3 -11.52 0.21 10.93
C LYS A 3 -11.90 1.68 10.76
N ARG A 4 -11.05 2.59 11.25
CA ARG A 4 -11.30 4.05 11.14
C ARG A 4 -11.12 4.57 9.72
N TYR A 5 -10.28 3.90 8.93
CA TYR A 5 -10.02 4.21 7.52
C TYR A 5 -9.90 2.91 6.73
N VAL A 6 -10.53 2.87 5.56
CA VAL A 6 -10.42 1.78 4.59
C VAL A 6 -9.60 2.30 3.42
N VAL A 7 -8.47 1.64 3.13
CA VAL A 7 -7.62 1.99 2.00
C VAL A 7 -8.08 1.18 0.80
N ARG A 8 -8.36 1.85 -0.32
CA ARG A 8 -8.67 1.23 -1.60
C ARG A 8 -7.77 1.84 -2.66
N LEU A 9 -6.78 1.10 -3.11
CA LEU A 9 -5.88 1.54 -4.16
C LEU A 9 -6.47 1.15 -5.53
N SER A 10 -6.36 2.05 -6.50
CA SER A 10 -6.49 1.69 -7.90
C SER A 10 -5.28 0.87 -8.37
N ALA A 11 -5.42 0.16 -9.49
CA ALA A 11 -4.32 -0.59 -10.11
C ALA A 11 -3.09 0.31 -10.36
N GLN A 12 -3.32 1.55 -10.81
CA GLN A 12 -2.23 2.49 -11.09
C GLN A 12 -1.52 2.98 -9.84
N GLU A 13 -2.26 3.29 -8.77
CA GLU A 13 -1.68 3.70 -7.48
C GLU A 13 -0.86 2.56 -6.87
N ARG A 14 -1.36 1.34 -6.95
CA ARG A 14 -0.64 0.16 -6.51
C ARG A 14 0.68 -0.01 -7.24
N GLU A 15 0.66 0.03 -8.58
CA GLU A 15 1.86 -0.11 -9.39
C GLU A 15 2.90 0.97 -9.06
N ASN A 16 2.43 2.21 -8.83
CA ASN A 16 3.30 3.30 -8.41
C ASN A 16 3.94 3.05 -7.04
N LEU A 17 3.16 2.56 -6.06
CA LEU A 17 3.67 2.25 -4.72
C LEU A 17 4.63 1.05 -4.76
N GLU A 18 4.33 0.01 -5.54
CA GLU A 18 5.23 -1.14 -5.75
C GLU A 18 6.53 -0.70 -6.42
N GLY A 19 6.44 0.18 -7.42
CA GLY A 19 7.59 0.82 -8.04
C GLY A 19 8.43 1.60 -7.03
N LEU A 20 7.78 2.34 -6.12
CA LEU A 20 8.44 3.12 -5.07
C LEU A 20 9.18 2.22 -4.06
N VAL A 21 8.58 1.07 -3.72
CA VAL A 21 9.21 0.08 -2.84
C VAL A 21 10.42 -0.58 -3.51
N ASN A 22 10.30 -0.95 -4.77
CA ASN A 22 11.33 -1.68 -5.52
C ASN A 22 12.48 -0.81 -6.02
N ARG A 23 12.28 0.50 -6.25
CA ARG A 23 13.31 1.39 -6.81
C ARG A 23 14.56 1.54 -5.95
N GLY A 24 14.50 1.26 -4.65
CA GLY A 24 15.66 1.26 -3.73
C GLY A 24 16.29 2.63 -3.43
N ARG A 25 16.06 3.65 -4.27
CA ARG A 25 16.62 5.02 -4.17
C ARG A 25 15.78 6.01 -3.35
N GLU A 26 14.55 5.64 -2.99
CA GLU A 26 13.66 6.50 -2.19
C GLU A 26 14.03 6.50 -0.70
N ALA A 27 13.71 7.60 -0.03
CA ALA A 27 13.88 7.74 1.42
C ALA A 27 13.13 6.62 2.17
N ALA A 28 13.76 6.08 3.22
CA ALA A 28 13.24 4.93 3.97
C ALA A 28 11.81 5.15 4.50
N TYR A 29 11.47 6.38 4.90
CA TYR A 29 10.12 6.71 5.39
C TYR A 29 9.05 6.57 4.30
N ARG A 30 9.34 7.00 3.05
CA ARG A 30 8.40 6.88 1.92
C ARG A 30 8.18 5.43 1.55
N ARG A 31 9.26 4.64 1.53
CA ARG A 31 9.19 3.20 1.30
C ARG A 31 8.31 2.52 2.34
N ARG A 32 8.49 2.85 3.62
CA ARG A 32 7.69 2.29 4.71
C ARG A 32 6.20 2.66 4.57
N HIS A 33 5.90 3.92 4.24
CA HIS A 33 4.52 4.34 4.01
C HIS A 33 3.88 3.60 2.82
N ALA A 34 4.62 3.46 1.72
CA ALA A 34 4.15 2.71 0.55
C ALA A 34 3.87 1.24 0.88
N GLN A 35 4.77 0.59 1.64
CA GLN A 35 4.56 -0.78 2.10
C GLN A 35 3.31 -0.91 2.98
N VAL A 36 3.09 0.00 3.93
CA VAL A 36 1.90 -0.02 4.78
C VAL A 36 0.64 0.10 3.94
N LEU A 37 0.57 1.06 3.00
CA LEU A 37 -0.59 1.25 2.13
C LEU A 37 -0.89 0.02 1.28
N LEU A 38 0.14 -0.61 0.69
CA LEU A 38 -0.01 -1.86 -0.07
C LEU A 38 -0.49 -3.03 0.79
N LEU A 39 -0.08 -3.05 2.06
CA LEU A 39 -0.40 -4.11 3.00
C LEU A 39 -1.85 -4.02 3.48
N VAL A 40 -2.34 -2.80 3.72
CA VAL A 40 -3.71 -2.54 4.20
C VAL A 40 -4.71 -2.28 3.07
N ASP A 41 -4.31 -2.45 1.81
CA ASP A 41 -5.18 -2.27 0.66
C ASP A 41 -6.32 -3.30 0.68
N GLU A 42 -7.55 -2.81 0.80
CA GLU A 42 -8.82 -3.53 0.71
C GLU A 42 -9.52 -3.27 -0.64
N GLY A 43 -8.78 -2.73 -1.63
CA GLY A 43 -9.21 -2.64 -3.02
C GLY A 43 -9.33 -4.01 -3.69
N GLU A 44 -9.84 -4.03 -4.93
CA GLU A 44 -10.10 -5.26 -5.70
C GLU A 44 -8.86 -6.15 -5.88
N HIS A 45 -7.69 -5.53 -5.94
CA HIS A 45 -6.42 -6.25 -6.07
C HIS A 45 -5.67 -6.37 -4.72
N GLY A 46 -6.12 -5.67 -3.69
CA GLY A 46 -5.45 -5.60 -2.41
C GLY A 46 -5.35 -6.95 -1.71
N LYS A 47 -4.31 -7.14 -0.89
CA LYS A 47 -4.18 -8.36 -0.09
C LYS A 47 -5.22 -8.43 1.03
N SER A 48 -5.93 -7.33 1.29
CA SER A 48 -6.91 -7.12 2.36
C SER A 48 -6.50 -7.94 3.58
N LEU A 49 -5.50 -7.48 4.32
CA LEU A 49 -5.07 -8.19 5.52
C LEU A 49 -6.25 -8.35 6.47
N ILE A 50 -6.79 -9.56 6.44
CA ILE A 50 -7.82 -10.06 7.33
C ILE A 50 -7.03 -10.63 8.51
N ASP A 51 -7.17 -9.96 9.65
CA ASP A 51 -6.78 -10.49 10.96
C ASP A 51 -7.83 -11.52 11.40
#